data_AF-A0A1L8ST90-F1
#
_entry.id   AF-A0A1L8ST90-F1
#
_cell.length_a   1.000
_cell.length_b   1.000
_cell.length_c   1.000
_cell.angle_alpha   90.00
_cell.angle_beta   90.00
_cell.angle_gamma   90.00
#
_symmetry.space_group_name_H-M   'P 1'
#
loop_
_entity.id
_entity.type
_entity.pdbx_description
1 polymer ?
#
loop_
_entity_poly.entity_id
_entity_poly.type
_entity_poly.pdbx_seq_one_letter_code
_entity_poly.pdbx_strand_id
1 'polypeptide(L)'
;MTKQQKLYGVSQLCDLKQSDIQSHLADWLIMSRLLLEPDEMSINGSEQAFDYQELQQVVENFGMEEDFWLQIKNPEEETTIHLLGDTLFEKSIIREKTFYYWDTVYLDYLKARLIQHGLFAYLRSYDEYLYHNTSELVKRRSFESAEETQALPKMKGLNGDVVVDCNNFPGYDVFYKGVCLTSCWWLFLGESYKKLFAKPLLLEIQQVEKVGELGGGVFFELYKDPFQWQEEPNLRFQQLFRDQLGISQLSYTNGIGLLKQPYIEFAFEDTVIQTVQYQNEQFQPTEKNRASYFVTRTYNFLTNQYRVNRMKGGLNALAYFPWIDDESERMMNYHILYPELTLDKGLAAFEYYIRDSIEFKIQDARYKDYTAVLQLFIPKKAFLDFPLEDLKAALNDMTIHQVSRKNDSLTFSLEKEAKHLIVSFIDQKKVSAKNHLDILEI
;
A
#
# COMPACT_ATOMS: atom_id res chain seq x y z
N MET A 1 -20.23 9.32 19.31
CA MET A 1 -20.73 8.18 18.54
C MET A 1 -20.19 6.90 19.18
N THR A 2 -20.96 5.82 19.21
CA THR A 2 -20.58 4.58 19.92
C THR A 2 -19.64 3.76 19.02
N LYS A 3 -18.44 3.43 19.50
CA LYS A 3 -17.53 2.49 18.83
C LYS A 3 -18.25 1.15 18.66
N GLN A 4 -18.14 0.53 17.49
CA GLN A 4 -18.88 -0.71 17.25
C GLN A 4 -18.27 -1.90 18.00
N GLN A 5 -16.96 -1.83 18.35
CA GLN A 5 -16.25 -2.90 19.05
C GLN A 5 -16.49 -4.28 18.43
N LYS A 6 -16.29 -4.35 17.11
CA LYS A 6 -16.38 -5.59 16.32
C LYS A 6 -15.04 -5.91 15.70
N LEU A 7 -14.68 -7.18 15.66
CA LEU A 7 -13.60 -7.70 14.84
C LEU A 7 -14.11 -7.84 13.41
N TYR A 8 -13.29 -7.44 12.47
CA TYR A 8 -13.47 -7.64 11.04
C TYR A 8 -12.40 -8.60 10.54
N GLY A 9 -12.84 -9.73 9.97
CA GLY A 9 -11.97 -10.72 9.38
C GLY A 9 -12.25 -10.88 7.89
N VAL A 10 -11.18 -11.05 7.11
CA VAL A 10 -11.26 -11.41 5.70
C VAL A 10 -10.24 -12.50 5.42
N SER A 11 -10.62 -13.50 4.64
CA SER A 11 -9.68 -14.48 4.09
C SER A 11 -10.08 -14.86 2.66
N GLN A 12 -9.07 -15.15 1.84
CA GLN A 12 -9.27 -15.68 0.51
C GLN A 12 -8.42 -16.93 0.33
N LEU A 13 -9.05 -18.00 -0.14
CA LEU A 13 -8.43 -19.25 -0.53
C LEU A 13 -8.48 -19.40 -2.05
N CYS A 14 -7.48 -20.05 -2.65
CA CYS A 14 -7.41 -20.29 -4.09
C CYS A 14 -6.98 -21.73 -4.43
N ASP A 15 -7.06 -22.08 -5.71
CA ASP A 15 -6.69 -23.40 -6.24
C ASP A 15 -7.44 -24.55 -5.54
N LEU A 16 -8.70 -24.31 -5.14
CA LEU A 16 -9.51 -25.29 -4.42
C LEU A 16 -10.03 -26.39 -5.33
N LYS A 17 -9.99 -27.64 -4.84
CA LYS A 17 -10.71 -28.75 -5.45
C LYS A 17 -12.14 -28.85 -4.91
N GLN A 18 -12.99 -29.61 -5.61
CA GLN A 18 -14.39 -29.80 -5.23
C GLN A 18 -14.53 -30.36 -3.80
N SER A 19 -13.65 -31.29 -3.41
CA SER A 19 -13.56 -31.81 -2.05
C SER A 19 -13.21 -30.75 -1.02
N ASP A 20 -12.32 -29.83 -1.40
CA ASP A 20 -11.80 -28.78 -0.52
C ASP A 20 -12.91 -27.74 -0.29
N ILE A 21 -13.65 -27.38 -1.35
CA ILE A 21 -14.82 -26.49 -1.29
C ILE A 21 -15.85 -27.05 -0.30
N GLN A 22 -16.26 -28.32 -0.44
CA GLN A 22 -17.26 -28.92 0.44
C GLN A 22 -16.78 -28.94 1.91
N SER A 23 -15.52 -29.33 2.16
CA SER A 23 -14.97 -29.31 3.51
C SER A 23 -14.95 -27.89 4.09
N HIS A 24 -14.49 -26.91 3.32
CA HIS A 24 -14.38 -25.53 3.78
C HIS A 24 -15.73 -24.85 4.01
N LEU A 25 -16.76 -25.18 3.23
CA LEU A 25 -18.12 -24.68 3.45
C LEU A 25 -18.75 -25.31 4.70
N ALA A 26 -18.53 -26.61 4.93
CA ALA A 26 -18.98 -27.27 6.15
C ALA A 26 -18.30 -26.68 7.40
N ASP A 27 -16.98 -26.50 7.36
CA ASP A 27 -16.23 -25.88 8.46
C ASP A 27 -16.70 -24.43 8.70
N TRP A 28 -16.94 -23.67 7.62
CA TRP A 28 -17.48 -22.32 7.69
C TRP A 28 -18.86 -22.28 8.34
N LEU A 29 -19.76 -23.21 7.99
CA LEU A 29 -21.09 -23.29 8.58
C LEU A 29 -21.00 -23.57 10.09
N ILE A 30 -20.15 -24.51 10.51
CA ILE A 30 -19.90 -24.82 11.92
C ILE A 30 -19.34 -23.58 12.64
N MET A 31 -18.32 -22.95 12.07
CA MET A 31 -17.68 -21.79 12.67
C MET A 31 -18.66 -20.62 12.80
N SER A 32 -19.44 -20.34 11.77
CA SER A 32 -20.43 -19.27 11.78
C SER A 32 -21.51 -19.50 12.86
N ARG A 33 -21.89 -20.76 13.12
CA ARG A 33 -22.82 -21.12 14.19
C ARG A 33 -22.22 -21.03 15.59
N LEU A 34 -20.89 -21.11 15.74
CA LEU A 34 -20.21 -20.81 17.01
C LEU A 34 -20.12 -19.31 17.24
N LEU A 35 -19.87 -18.54 16.17
CA LEU A 35 -19.64 -17.10 16.23
C LEU A 35 -20.91 -16.27 16.32
N LEU A 36 -22.06 -16.75 15.83
CA LEU A 36 -23.32 -16.04 15.99
C LEU A 36 -24.55 -16.95 16.00
N GLU A 37 -25.63 -16.43 16.58
CA GLU A 37 -26.98 -16.92 16.40
C GLU A 37 -27.66 -16.09 15.30
N PRO A 38 -27.74 -16.59 14.05
CA PRO A 38 -28.38 -15.89 12.94
C PRO A 38 -29.92 -15.93 13.05
N ASP A 39 -30.54 -14.80 12.73
CA ASP A 39 -31.99 -14.67 12.49
C ASP A 39 -32.30 -14.49 10.98
N GLU A 40 -31.33 -14.03 10.19
CA GLU A 40 -31.42 -13.84 8.75
C GLU A 40 -30.32 -14.58 7.98
N MET A 41 -30.64 -14.97 6.75
CA MET A 41 -29.67 -15.42 5.76
C MET A 41 -29.93 -14.78 4.40
N SER A 42 -28.89 -14.62 3.60
CA SER A 42 -28.98 -14.18 2.21
C SER A 42 -28.31 -15.21 1.31
N ILE A 43 -29.00 -15.59 0.25
CA ILE A 43 -28.52 -16.52 -0.77
C ILE A 43 -28.55 -15.78 -2.10
N ASN A 44 -27.37 -15.55 -2.70
CA ASN A 44 -27.21 -14.77 -3.93
C ASN A 44 -27.92 -13.41 -3.88
N GLY A 45 -27.83 -12.73 -2.73
CA GLY A 45 -28.44 -11.43 -2.47
C GLY A 45 -29.93 -11.47 -2.13
N SER A 46 -30.58 -12.64 -2.17
CA SER A 46 -31.97 -12.81 -1.75
C SER A 46 -32.06 -13.03 -0.24
N GLU A 47 -32.50 -12.01 0.50
CA GLU A 47 -32.63 -12.06 1.96
C GLU A 47 -33.88 -12.84 2.39
N GLN A 48 -33.72 -13.67 3.43
CA GLN A 48 -34.78 -14.48 4.03
C GLN A 48 -34.50 -14.79 5.50
N ALA A 49 -35.51 -15.31 6.21
CA ALA A 49 -35.34 -15.80 7.57
C ALA A 49 -34.37 -16.98 7.58
N PHE A 50 -33.58 -17.09 8.65
CA PHE A 50 -32.62 -18.18 8.78
C PHE A 50 -33.31 -19.55 8.86
N ASP A 51 -32.97 -20.45 7.95
CA ASP A 51 -33.36 -21.87 7.97
C ASP A 51 -32.10 -22.75 7.83
N TYR A 52 -31.80 -23.53 8.86
CA TYR A 52 -30.62 -24.39 8.88
C TYR A 52 -30.69 -25.54 7.87
N GLN A 53 -31.88 -26.12 7.66
CA GLN A 53 -32.03 -27.24 6.72
C GLN A 53 -31.84 -26.78 5.29
N GLU A 54 -32.41 -25.61 4.96
CA GLU A 54 -32.20 -24.99 3.64
C GLU A 54 -30.73 -24.64 3.43
N LEU A 55 -30.09 -23.98 4.39
CA LEU A 55 -28.68 -23.61 4.29
C LEU A 55 -27.77 -24.83 4.14
N GLN A 56 -28.03 -25.90 4.88
CA GLN A 56 -27.28 -27.14 4.79
C GLN A 56 -27.45 -27.79 3.40
N GLN A 57 -28.68 -27.87 2.88
CA GLN A 57 -28.94 -28.38 1.53
C GLN A 57 -28.23 -27.53 0.47
N VAL A 58 -28.23 -26.22 0.65
CA VAL A 58 -27.52 -25.30 -0.25
C VAL A 58 -26.04 -25.62 -0.22
N VAL A 59 -25.40 -25.66 0.95
CA VAL A 59 -23.97 -26.00 1.15
C VAL A 59 -23.59 -27.37 0.56
N GLU A 60 -24.41 -28.40 0.76
CA GLU A 60 -24.15 -29.76 0.26
C GLU A 60 -24.14 -29.85 -1.27
N ASN A 61 -24.85 -28.95 -1.95
CA ASN A 61 -25.00 -28.95 -3.41
C ASN A 61 -23.98 -28.05 -4.14
N PHE A 62 -23.06 -27.38 -3.45
CA PHE A 62 -22.08 -26.47 -4.09
C PHE A 62 -21.19 -27.18 -5.11
N GLY A 63 -20.97 -26.54 -6.25
CA GLY A 63 -20.07 -26.99 -7.33
C GLY A 63 -19.03 -25.95 -7.76
N MET A 64 -17.95 -26.40 -8.39
CA MET A 64 -16.86 -25.55 -8.92
C MET A 64 -17.25 -24.52 -10.00
N GLU A 65 -18.42 -24.64 -10.64
CA GLU A 65 -18.82 -23.70 -11.72
C GLU A 65 -19.67 -22.53 -11.20
N GLU A 66 -19.83 -22.41 -9.89
CA GLU A 66 -20.82 -21.52 -9.29
C GLU A 66 -20.18 -20.21 -8.81
N ASP A 67 -20.81 -19.09 -9.17
CA ASP A 67 -20.65 -17.80 -8.49
C ASP A 67 -21.76 -17.72 -7.44
N PHE A 68 -21.40 -17.95 -6.18
CA PHE A 68 -22.38 -18.18 -5.14
C PHE A 68 -22.05 -17.43 -3.85
N TRP A 69 -23.00 -16.62 -3.39
CA TRP A 69 -22.92 -15.82 -2.18
C TRP A 69 -23.84 -16.36 -1.09
N LEU A 70 -23.27 -16.66 0.07
CA LEU A 70 -23.99 -16.94 1.30
C LEU A 70 -23.61 -15.92 2.36
N GLN A 71 -24.62 -15.38 3.01
CA GLN A 71 -24.44 -14.55 4.18
C GLN A 71 -25.40 -15.05 5.27
N ILE A 72 -24.90 -15.19 6.49
CA ILE A 72 -25.75 -15.34 7.66
C ILE A 72 -25.44 -14.20 8.63
N LYS A 73 -26.48 -13.62 9.22
CA LYS A 73 -26.32 -12.44 10.07
C LYS A 73 -27.35 -12.40 11.18
N ASN A 74 -27.03 -11.56 12.15
CA ASN A 74 -27.98 -10.98 13.09
C ASN A 74 -27.73 -9.46 13.15
N PRO A 75 -28.45 -8.69 13.99
CA PRO A 75 -28.28 -7.24 14.03
C PRO A 75 -26.87 -6.75 14.38
N GLU A 76 -26.03 -7.61 14.99
CA GLU A 76 -24.72 -7.23 15.49
C GLU A 76 -23.56 -7.94 14.78
N GLU A 77 -23.76 -9.13 14.23
CA GLU A 77 -22.71 -10.03 13.73
C GLU A 77 -23.09 -10.58 12.35
N GLU A 78 -22.08 -10.83 11.52
CA GLU A 78 -22.25 -11.30 10.15
C GLU A 78 -21.11 -12.26 9.81
N THR A 79 -21.43 -13.36 9.13
CA THR A 79 -20.42 -14.13 8.38
C THR A 79 -20.90 -14.35 6.96
N THR A 80 -20.01 -14.11 6.01
CA THR A 80 -20.26 -14.20 4.58
C THR A 80 -19.22 -15.10 3.94
N ILE A 81 -19.65 -15.94 3.00
CA ILE A 81 -18.79 -16.73 2.14
C ILE A 81 -19.22 -16.56 0.69
N HIS A 82 -18.24 -16.37 -0.18
CA HIS A 82 -18.42 -16.23 -1.61
C HIS A 82 -17.52 -17.24 -2.31
N LEU A 83 -18.13 -18.17 -3.05
CA LEU A 83 -17.42 -19.04 -3.97
C LEU A 83 -17.44 -18.42 -5.37
N LEU A 84 -16.28 -18.32 -5.99
CA LEU A 84 -16.12 -17.93 -7.38
C LEU A 84 -15.12 -18.88 -8.05
N GLY A 85 -15.64 -19.90 -8.74
CA GLY A 85 -14.79 -20.92 -9.36
C GLY A 85 -14.04 -21.77 -8.33
N ASP A 86 -12.72 -21.72 -8.37
CA ASP A 86 -11.80 -22.39 -7.44
C ASP A 86 -11.34 -21.48 -6.28
N THR A 87 -11.96 -20.31 -6.14
CA THR A 87 -11.61 -19.29 -5.16
C THR A 87 -12.74 -19.13 -4.15
N LEU A 88 -12.38 -19.14 -2.86
CA LEU A 88 -13.32 -18.94 -1.76
C LEU A 88 -12.94 -17.71 -0.96
N PHE A 89 -13.85 -16.76 -0.88
CA PHE A 89 -13.71 -15.55 -0.08
C PHE A 89 -14.59 -15.65 1.17
N GLU A 90 -14.04 -15.39 2.33
CA GLU A 90 -14.77 -15.33 3.60
C GLU A 90 -14.60 -13.96 4.24
N LYS A 91 -15.70 -13.43 4.78
CA LYS A 91 -15.76 -12.21 5.57
C LYS A 91 -16.48 -12.49 6.88
N SER A 92 -15.96 -11.95 7.98
CA SER A 92 -16.61 -12.01 9.29
C SER A 92 -16.66 -10.62 9.94
N ILE A 93 -17.77 -10.32 10.60
CA ILE A 93 -17.95 -9.18 11.51
C ILE A 93 -18.48 -9.75 12.82
N ILE A 94 -17.66 -9.75 13.86
CA ILE A 94 -17.91 -10.48 15.11
C ILE A 94 -17.79 -9.50 16.28
N ARG A 95 -18.64 -9.56 17.31
CA ARG A 95 -18.49 -8.69 18.48
C ARG A 95 -17.23 -9.03 19.26
N GLU A 96 -16.63 -8.02 19.89
CA GLU A 96 -15.46 -8.17 20.75
C GLU A 96 -15.62 -9.29 21.78
N LYS A 97 -16.75 -9.35 22.48
CA LYS A 97 -16.99 -10.39 23.50
C LYS A 97 -17.04 -11.79 22.89
N THR A 98 -17.69 -11.95 21.74
CA THR A 98 -17.80 -13.24 21.06
C THR A 98 -16.44 -13.67 20.52
N PHE A 99 -15.68 -12.74 19.95
CA PHE A 99 -14.32 -12.99 19.51
C PHE A 99 -13.44 -13.45 20.67
N TYR A 100 -13.38 -12.72 21.79
CA TYR A 100 -12.56 -13.14 22.93
C TYR A 100 -12.97 -14.48 23.54
N TYR A 101 -14.25 -14.85 23.45
CA TYR A 101 -14.71 -16.16 23.90
C TYR A 101 -14.21 -17.30 22.99
N TRP A 102 -14.12 -17.06 21.68
CA TRP A 102 -13.76 -18.06 20.67
C TRP A 102 -12.38 -17.85 20.02
N ASP A 103 -11.55 -16.93 20.53
CA ASP A 103 -10.37 -16.42 19.85
C ASP A 103 -9.42 -17.52 19.35
N THR A 104 -9.14 -18.48 20.22
CA THR A 104 -8.24 -19.59 19.99
C THR A 104 -8.79 -20.50 18.91
N VAL A 105 -10.08 -20.83 19.00
CA VAL A 105 -10.78 -21.68 18.04
C VAL A 105 -10.87 -20.99 16.67
N TYR A 106 -11.19 -19.69 16.65
CA TYR A 106 -11.33 -18.92 15.43
C TYR A 106 -9.98 -18.73 14.71
N LEU A 107 -8.93 -18.42 15.46
CA LEU A 107 -7.57 -18.30 14.91
C LEU A 107 -7.04 -19.64 14.40
N ASP A 108 -7.34 -20.75 15.06
CA ASP A 108 -6.92 -22.08 14.59
C ASP A 108 -7.71 -22.53 13.36
N TYR A 109 -9.03 -22.27 13.32
CA TYR A 109 -9.86 -22.43 12.13
C TYR A 109 -9.27 -21.69 10.93
N LEU A 110 -8.94 -20.40 11.12
CA LEU A 110 -8.37 -19.58 10.06
C LEU A 110 -7.01 -20.13 9.61
N LYS A 111 -6.10 -20.41 10.54
CA LYS A 111 -4.75 -20.93 10.22
C LYS A 111 -4.79 -22.25 9.46
N ALA A 112 -5.64 -23.20 9.87
CA ALA A 112 -5.73 -24.52 9.24
C ALA A 112 -6.04 -24.43 7.74
N ARG A 113 -6.93 -23.51 7.36
CA ARG A 113 -7.33 -23.29 5.96
C ARG A 113 -6.24 -22.57 5.17
N LEU A 114 -5.59 -21.59 5.79
CA LEU A 114 -4.53 -20.81 5.14
C LEU A 114 -3.28 -21.62 4.83
N ILE A 115 -2.95 -22.63 5.65
CA ILE A 115 -1.77 -23.49 5.43
C ILE A 115 -1.78 -24.15 4.04
N GLN A 116 -2.96 -24.53 3.54
CA GLN A 116 -3.10 -25.31 2.30
C GLN A 116 -3.42 -24.42 1.10
N HIS A 117 -4.37 -23.50 1.24
CA HIS A 117 -4.97 -22.77 0.11
C HIS A 117 -4.96 -21.26 0.29
N GLY A 118 -4.31 -20.74 1.34
CA GLY A 118 -4.38 -19.32 1.68
C GLY A 118 -3.71 -18.43 0.65
N LEU A 119 -4.49 -17.53 0.04
CA LEU A 119 -3.98 -16.41 -0.76
C LEU A 119 -3.58 -15.25 0.15
N PHE A 120 -4.53 -14.76 0.96
CA PHE A 120 -4.30 -13.79 2.01
C PHE A 120 -5.39 -13.90 3.09
N ALA A 121 -5.08 -13.37 4.27
CA ALA A 121 -6.09 -13.08 5.27
C ALA A 121 -5.67 -11.91 6.15
N TYR A 122 -6.64 -11.28 6.80
CA TYR A 122 -6.38 -10.30 7.83
C TYR A 122 -7.52 -10.25 8.84
N LEU A 123 -7.17 -9.89 10.08
CA LEU A 123 -8.10 -9.61 11.17
C LEU A 123 -7.76 -8.23 11.76
N ARG A 124 -8.78 -7.42 12.01
CA ARG A 124 -8.63 -6.06 12.56
C ARG A 124 -9.89 -5.58 13.24
N SER A 125 -9.83 -4.43 13.90
CA SER A 125 -11.06 -3.77 14.35
C SER A 125 -11.89 -3.33 13.13
N TYR A 126 -13.21 -3.52 13.18
CA TYR A 126 -14.12 -3.01 12.17
C TYR A 126 -14.14 -1.47 12.16
N ASP A 127 -13.96 -0.84 13.31
CA ASP A 127 -13.83 0.63 13.40
C ASP A 127 -12.54 1.09 12.70
N GLU A 128 -11.43 0.35 12.83
CA GLU A 128 -10.18 0.60 12.09
C GLU A 128 -10.40 0.49 10.58
N TYR A 129 -11.06 -0.59 10.14
CA TYR A 129 -11.37 -0.80 8.73
C TYR A 129 -12.13 0.39 8.15
N LEU A 130 -13.26 0.75 8.77
CA LEU A 130 -14.09 1.85 8.31
C LEU A 130 -13.31 3.17 8.28
N TYR A 131 -12.57 3.46 9.35
CA TYR A 131 -11.80 4.69 9.47
C TYR A 131 -10.69 4.79 8.42
N HIS A 132 -9.91 3.72 8.21
CA HIS A 132 -8.81 3.71 7.26
C HIS A 132 -9.26 3.56 5.80
N ASN A 133 -10.43 2.96 5.52
CA ASN A 133 -10.80 2.55 4.15
C ASN A 133 -12.02 3.27 3.55
N THR A 134 -12.71 4.12 4.32
CA THR A 134 -13.83 4.91 3.78
C THR A 134 -13.36 6.29 3.32
N SER A 135 -13.26 6.49 2.01
CA SER A 135 -12.83 7.76 1.41
C SER A 135 -13.97 8.77 1.23
N GLU A 136 -15.20 8.29 1.01
CA GLU A 136 -16.36 9.13 0.73
C GLU A 136 -16.85 9.91 1.96
N LEU A 137 -16.88 11.25 1.85
CA LEU A 137 -17.25 12.13 2.96
C LEU A 137 -18.62 11.84 3.55
N VAL A 138 -19.61 11.47 2.71
CA VAL A 138 -20.98 11.15 3.14
C VAL A 138 -21.00 9.86 3.96
N LYS A 139 -20.29 8.82 3.51
CA LYS A 139 -20.24 7.53 4.22
C LYS A 139 -19.54 7.66 5.58
N ARG A 140 -18.50 8.51 5.67
CA ARG A 140 -17.80 8.76 6.94
C ARG A 140 -18.69 9.34 8.04
N ARG A 141 -19.77 10.06 7.69
CA ARG A 141 -20.75 10.60 8.66
C ARG A 141 -21.41 9.53 9.52
N SER A 142 -21.36 8.27 9.11
CA SER A 142 -21.88 7.14 9.90
C SER A 142 -21.02 6.82 11.14
N PHE A 143 -19.75 7.23 11.17
CA PHE A 143 -18.82 6.89 12.25
C PHE A 143 -17.88 8.05 12.70
N GLU A 144 -17.89 9.19 12.01
CA GLU A 144 -17.02 10.34 12.28
C GLU A 144 -17.77 11.67 12.14
N SER A 145 -17.44 12.66 13.00
CA SER A 145 -18.03 14.00 12.97
C SER A 145 -17.60 14.83 11.75
N ALA A 146 -18.29 15.94 11.50
CA ALA A 146 -17.96 16.83 10.39
C ALA A 146 -16.59 17.47 10.54
N GLU A 147 -16.28 17.89 11.76
CA GLU A 147 -15.05 18.55 12.16
C GLU A 147 -13.85 17.60 12.03
N GLU A 148 -13.98 16.37 12.53
CA GLU A 148 -12.94 15.33 12.39
C GLU A 148 -12.68 15.04 10.91
N THR A 149 -13.73 14.79 10.11
CA THR A 149 -13.55 14.54 8.68
C THR A 149 -12.90 15.72 7.97
N GLN A 150 -13.22 16.96 8.34
CA GLN A 150 -12.64 18.14 7.68
C GLN A 150 -11.13 18.23 7.89
N ALA A 151 -10.62 17.81 9.05
CA ALA A 151 -9.20 17.83 9.38
C ALA A 151 -8.38 16.78 8.62
N LEU A 152 -9.01 15.72 8.09
CA LEU A 152 -8.31 14.65 7.37
C LEU A 152 -7.72 15.14 6.03
N PRO A 153 -6.65 14.50 5.52
CA PRO A 153 -6.12 14.79 4.19
C PRO A 153 -7.18 14.54 3.11
N LYS A 154 -7.13 15.31 2.02
CA LYS A 154 -8.11 15.28 0.94
C LYS A 154 -7.42 15.20 -0.42
N MET A 155 -8.07 14.51 -1.35
CA MET A 155 -7.67 14.40 -2.75
C MET A 155 -8.89 14.44 -3.67
N LYS A 156 -8.67 14.46 -4.99
CA LYS A 156 -9.74 14.27 -5.97
C LYS A 156 -9.90 12.78 -6.26
N GLY A 157 -11.14 12.30 -6.15
CA GLY A 157 -11.53 10.96 -6.58
C GLY A 157 -11.57 10.85 -8.10
N LEU A 158 -11.84 9.63 -8.59
CA LEU A 158 -11.90 9.32 -10.03
C LEU A 158 -12.94 10.15 -10.79
N ASN A 159 -14.03 10.53 -10.11
CA ASN A 159 -15.11 11.35 -10.68
C ASN A 159 -14.88 12.87 -10.50
N GLY A 160 -13.75 13.27 -9.90
CA GLY A 160 -13.43 14.67 -9.59
C GLY A 160 -13.94 15.18 -8.24
N ASP A 161 -14.76 14.38 -7.54
CA ASP A 161 -15.26 14.71 -6.20
C ASP A 161 -14.13 14.76 -5.16
N VAL A 162 -14.30 15.59 -4.14
CA VAL A 162 -13.37 15.66 -3.02
C VAL A 162 -13.60 14.49 -2.07
N VAL A 163 -12.57 13.67 -1.86
CA VAL A 163 -12.59 12.50 -0.99
C VAL A 163 -11.45 12.57 0.03
N VAL A 164 -11.56 11.79 1.11
CA VAL A 164 -10.43 11.57 2.02
C VAL A 164 -9.36 10.75 1.31
N ASP A 165 -8.10 11.22 1.39
CA ASP A 165 -6.97 10.43 0.90
C ASP A 165 -6.59 9.37 1.93
N CYS A 166 -7.23 8.21 1.80
CA CYS A 166 -7.06 7.09 2.70
C CYS A 166 -5.64 6.53 2.75
N ASN A 167 -4.79 6.81 1.77
CA ASN A 167 -3.42 6.29 1.77
C ASN A 167 -2.56 6.85 2.90
N ASN A 168 -2.96 7.98 3.48
CA ASN A 168 -2.32 8.55 4.66
C ASN A 168 -2.57 7.71 5.92
N PHE A 169 -3.51 6.77 5.85
CA PHE A 169 -3.80 5.88 6.96
C PHE A 169 -2.99 4.59 6.87
N PRO A 170 -2.41 4.14 7.99
CA PRO A 170 -1.48 3.02 7.97
C PRO A 170 -2.17 1.70 7.60
N GLY A 171 -3.40 1.47 8.06
CA GLY A 171 -4.19 0.27 7.75
C GLY A 171 -5.10 0.38 6.52
N TYR A 172 -4.77 1.27 5.57
CA TYR A 172 -5.49 1.34 4.30
C TYR A 172 -5.14 0.17 3.37
N ASP A 173 -6.17 -0.47 2.85
CA ASP A 173 -6.08 -1.59 1.93
C ASP A 173 -5.75 -1.11 0.52
N VAL A 174 -4.62 -1.60 -0.01
CA VAL A 174 -4.20 -1.37 -1.38
C VAL A 174 -4.32 -2.66 -2.16
N PHE A 175 -5.15 -2.68 -3.19
CA PHE A 175 -5.20 -3.79 -4.13
C PHE A 175 -4.15 -3.59 -5.23
N TYR A 176 -3.18 -4.49 -5.31
CA TYR A 176 -2.08 -4.43 -6.27
C TYR A 176 -1.82 -5.81 -6.87
N LYS A 177 -1.83 -5.93 -8.20
CA LYS A 177 -1.58 -7.18 -8.94
C LYS A 177 -2.36 -8.40 -8.40
N GLY A 178 -3.63 -8.21 -8.02
CA GLY A 178 -4.51 -9.27 -7.55
C GLY A 178 -4.31 -9.67 -6.09
N VAL A 179 -3.53 -8.93 -5.30
CA VAL A 179 -3.38 -9.15 -3.86
C VAL A 179 -3.75 -7.90 -3.05
N CYS A 180 -4.11 -8.08 -1.78
CA CYS A 180 -4.41 -7.00 -0.85
C CYS A 180 -3.19 -6.69 0.04
N LEU A 181 -2.67 -5.47 -0.04
CA LEU A 181 -1.62 -4.95 0.82
C LEU A 181 -2.27 -4.08 1.90
N THR A 182 -2.37 -4.61 3.10
CA THR A 182 -2.90 -3.90 4.27
C THR A 182 -1.87 -3.94 5.41
N SER A 183 -2.18 -3.25 6.50
CA SER A 183 -1.35 -3.23 7.69
C SER A 183 -2.22 -3.06 8.93
N CYS A 184 -2.60 -4.16 9.55
CA CYS A 184 -3.51 -4.17 10.69
C CYS A 184 -3.09 -5.24 11.71
N TRP A 185 -3.87 -5.41 12.78
CA TRP A 185 -3.54 -6.28 13.91
C TRP A 185 -2.92 -7.63 13.53
N TRP A 186 -3.64 -8.46 12.76
CA TRP A 186 -3.16 -9.76 12.31
C TRP A 186 -3.33 -9.88 10.80
N LEU A 187 -2.32 -10.39 10.10
CA LEU A 187 -2.38 -10.60 8.66
C LEU A 187 -1.55 -11.80 8.22
N PHE A 188 -1.95 -12.38 7.09
CA PHE A 188 -1.28 -13.50 6.45
C PHE A 188 -1.10 -13.21 4.96
N LEU A 189 0.14 -13.37 4.50
CA LEU A 189 0.53 -13.24 3.11
C LEU A 189 0.89 -14.63 2.58
N GLY A 190 0.05 -15.17 1.69
CA GLY A 190 0.22 -16.49 1.10
C GLY A 190 1.33 -16.56 0.06
N GLU A 191 1.51 -17.73 -0.55
CA GLU A 191 2.61 -17.98 -1.50
C GLU A 191 2.57 -17.05 -2.72
N SER A 192 1.38 -16.62 -3.16
CA SER A 192 1.21 -15.70 -4.29
C SER A 192 1.91 -14.36 -4.10
N TYR A 193 2.18 -13.94 -2.85
CA TYR A 193 2.95 -12.73 -2.55
C TYR A 193 4.42 -12.87 -2.92
N LYS A 194 4.93 -14.07 -3.27
CA LYS A 194 6.30 -14.24 -3.78
C LYS A 194 6.58 -13.41 -5.02
N LYS A 195 5.55 -13.10 -5.82
CA LYS A 195 5.68 -12.21 -6.99
C LYS A 195 5.93 -10.75 -6.62
N LEU A 196 5.84 -10.40 -5.34
CA LEU A 196 6.09 -9.06 -4.79
C LEU A 196 7.23 -9.06 -3.78
N PHE A 197 7.28 -10.05 -2.88
CA PHE A 197 8.21 -10.11 -1.77
C PHE A 197 8.87 -11.47 -1.68
N ALA A 198 10.20 -11.51 -1.58
CA ALA A 198 10.88 -12.72 -1.19
C ALA A 198 10.49 -13.11 0.25
N LYS A 199 10.16 -14.38 0.51
CA LYS A 199 9.83 -14.88 1.85
C LYS A 199 10.85 -14.47 2.93
N PRO A 200 12.18 -14.50 2.69
CA PRO A 200 13.15 -14.01 3.67
C PRO A 200 12.99 -12.52 4.03
N LEU A 201 12.59 -11.67 3.09
CA LEU A 201 12.32 -10.26 3.38
C LEU A 201 11.14 -10.11 4.35
N LEU A 202 10.08 -10.90 4.15
CA LEU A 202 8.91 -10.90 5.02
C LEU A 202 9.27 -11.34 6.45
N LEU A 203 10.13 -12.35 6.60
CA LEU A 203 10.56 -12.85 7.91
C LEU A 203 11.53 -11.91 8.64
N GLU A 204 12.16 -10.97 7.93
CA GLU A 204 13.09 -9.97 8.50
C GLU A 204 12.40 -8.69 8.98
N ILE A 205 11.07 -8.58 8.82
CA ILE A 205 10.32 -7.39 9.25
C ILE A 205 10.48 -7.19 10.76
N GLN A 206 10.82 -5.96 11.13
CA GLN A 206 11.07 -5.54 12.51
C GLN A 206 9.89 -4.73 13.05
N GLN A 207 9.86 -4.54 14.37
CA GLN A 207 8.84 -3.74 15.06
C GLN A 207 7.42 -4.28 14.83
N VAL A 208 7.29 -5.59 15.01
CA VAL A 208 6.03 -6.35 15.04
C VAL A 208 6.05 -7.22 16.30
N GLU A 209 4.88 -7.53 16.86
CA GLU A 209 4.77 -8.41 18.02
C GLU A 209 5.21 -9.84 17.65
N LYS A 210 4.78 -10.31 16.46
CA LYS A 210 5.11 -11.65 15.98
C LYS A 210 5.20 -11.68 14.47
N VAL A 211 6.15 -12.47 13.98
CA VAL A 211 6.26 -12.88 12.57
C VAL A 211 6.64 -14.34 12.52
N GLY A 212 6.05 -15.09 11.59
CA GLY A 212 6.38 -16.50 11.43
C GLY A 212 5.83 -17.10 10.15
N GLU A 213 6.31 -18.31 9.85
CA GLU A 213 5.81 -19.08 8.71
C GLU A 213 4.46 -19.71 9.06
N LEU A 214 3.57 -19.79 8.07
CA LEU A 214 2.32 -20.53 8.16
C LEU A 214 2.05 -21.19 6.80
N GLY A 215 2.25 -22.51 6.71
CA GLY A 215 2.24 -23.22 5.43
C GLY A 215 3.27 -22.64 4.45
N GLY A 216 2.83 -22.35 3.22
CA GLY A 216 3.65 -21.69 2.20
C GLY A 216 3.85 -20.18 2.41
N GLY A 217 3.09 -19.55 3.31
CA GLY A 217 3.07 -18.10 3.52
C GLY A 217 3.77 -17.62 4.80
N VAL A 218 3.56 -16.35 5.12
CA VAL A 218 4.06 -15.67 6.33
C VAL A 218 2.90 -14.94 7.00
N PHE A 219 2.77 -15.09 8.31
CA PHE A 219 1.81 -14.33 9.11
C PHE A 219 2.54 -13.30 9.99
N PHE A 220 1.79 -12.27 10.35
CA PHE A 220 2.24 -11.19 11.22
C PHE A 220 1.16 -10.86 12.24
N GLU A 221 1.62 -10.53 13.44
CA GLU A 221 0.84 -9.87 14.49
C GLU A 221 1.56 -8.57 14.81
N LEU A 222 0.95 -7.42 14.50
CA LEU A 222 1.62 -6.13 14.61
C LEU A 222 1.59 -5.58 16.05
N TYR A 223 0.53 -5.88 16.80
CA TYR A 223 0.32 -5.48 18.19
C TYR A 223 -0.61 -6.48 18.88
N LYS A 224 -0.84 -6.35 20.19
CA LYS A 224 -1.47 -7.40 21.01
C LYS A 224 -2.99 -7.47 20.91
N ASP A 225 -3.65 -6.33 20.85
CA ASP A 225 -5.12 -6.24 20.94
C ASP A 225 -5.69 -5.50 19.71
N PRO A 226 -6.53 -6.14 18.87
CA PRO A 226 -7.10 -5.52 17.68
C PRO A 226 -7.95 -4.27 17.97
N PHE A 227 -8.53 -4.16 19.16
CA PHE A 227 -9.42 -3.05 19.56
C PHE A 227 -8.64 -1.83 20.08
N GLN A 228 -7.33 -1.95 20.28
CA GLN A 228 -6.42 -0.87 20.68
C GLN A 228 -5.70 -0.21 19.48
N TRP A 229 -6.21 -0.39 18.25
CA TRP A 229 -5.56 0.12 17.04
C TRP A 229 -5.30 1.63 17.03
N GLN A 230 -6.08 2.43 17.75
CA GLN A 230 -5.96 3.89 17.83
C GLN A 230 -4.81 4.36 18.72
N GLU A 231 -4.20 3.47 19.50
CA GLU A 231 -3.07 3.84 20.32
C GLU A 231 -1.88 4.20 19.44
N GLU A 232 -1.20 5.32 19.75
CA GLU A 232 -0.06 5.82 18.98
C GLU A 232 1.03 4.75 18.71
N PRO A 233 1.41 3.87 19.67
CA PRO A 233 2.33 2.78 19.37
C PRO A 233 1.82 1.81 18.31
N ASN A 234 0.53 1.49 18.30
CA ASN A 234 -0.07 0.53 17.37
C ASN A 234 -0.22 1.13 15.96
N LEU A 235 -0.64 2.40 15.86
CA LEU A 235 -0.60 3.15 14.60
C LEU A 235 0.82 3.22 14.04
N ARG A 236 1.82 3.41 14.91
CA ARG A 236 3.24 3.41 14.52
C ARG A 236 3.71 2.03 14.03
N PHE A 237 3.32 0.94 14.69
CA PHE A 237 3.64 -0.41 14.19
C PHE A 237 3.03 -0.66 12.81
N GLN A 238 1.77 -0.27 12.60
CA GLN A 238 1.15 -0.37 11.28
C GLN A 238 1.90 0.48 10.24
N GLN A 239 2.23 1.73 10.57
CA GLN A 239 2.95 2.61 9.65
C GLN A 239 4.33 2.06 9.28
N LEU A 240 5.09 1.57 10.26
CA LEU A 240 6.41 0.97 10.05
C LEU A 240 6.35 -0.32 9.25
N PHE A 241 5.33 -1.15 9.47
CA PHE A 241 5.10 -2.34 8.66
C PHE A 241 4.87 -1.96 7.20
N ARG A 242 3.98 -0.99 6.97
CA ARG A 242 3.67 -0.44 5.64
C ARG A 242 4.91 0.12 4.93
N ASP A 243 5.76 0.84 5.67
CA ASP A 243 6.99 1.45 5.15
C ASP A 243 8.07 0.41 4.83
N GLN A 244 8.25 -0.59 5.69
CA GLN A 244 9.22 -1.67 5.47
C GLN A 244 8.90 -2.55 4.27
N LEU A 245 7.60 -2.71 3.95
CA LEU A 245 7.15 -3.40 2.73
C LEU A 245 7.06 -2.46 1.52
N GLY A 246 7.24 -1.15 1.70
CA GLY A 246 7.13 -0.16 0.63
C GLY A 246 5.75 -0.13 -0.03
N ILE A 247 4.68 -0.43 0.71
CA ILE A 247 3.32 -0.50 0.15
C ILE A 247 2.95 0.81 -0.54
N SER A 248 3.32 1.96 0.03
CA SER A 248 3.10 3.27 -0.59
C SER A 248 3.79 3.45 -1.94
N GLN A 249 4.95 2.82 -2.16
CA GLN A 249 5.63 2.86 -3.45
C GLN A 249 4.97 1.93 -4.47
N LEU A 250 4.50 0.76 -4.02
CA LEU A 250 3.76 -0.18 -4.86
C LEU A 250 2.39 0.36 -5.27
N SER A 251 1.74 1.14 -4.39
CA SER A 251 0.38 1.64 -4.59
C SER A 251 0.28 2.88 -5.49
N TYR A 252 1.35 3.68 -5.58
CA TYR A 252 1.33 4.96 -6.30
C TYR A 252 2.36 5.02 -7.42
N THR A 253 1.85 5.08 -8.64
CA THR A 253 2.63 5.38 -9.85
C THR A 253 2.36 6.78 -10.40
N ASN A 254 1.59 7.60 -9.66
CA ASN A 254 1.14 8.92 -10.10
C ASN A 254 2.02 10.09 -9.63
N GLY A 255 3.10 9.79 -8.89
CA GLY A 255 4.06 10.78 -8.40
C GLY A 255 3.53 11.82 -7.40
N ILE A 256 2.28 11.74 -6.97
CA ILE A 256 1.68 12.72 -6.04
C ILE A 256 1.20 12.04 -4.74
N GLY A 257 1.75 10.87 -4.41
CA GLY A 257 1.35 10.05 -3.26
C GLY A 257 1.70 10.71 -1.92
N LEU A 258 2.19 9.93 -0.95
CA LEU A 258 2.39 10.44 0.42
C LEU A 258 3.58 11.40 0.60
N LEU A 259 4.34 11.69 -0.47
CA LEU A 259 5.47 12.63 -0.46
C LEU A 259 6.41 12.43 0.75
N LYS A 260 6.82 11.18 0.95
CA LYS A 260 7.69 10.75 2.06
C LYS A 260 8.87 9.96 1.54
N GLN A 261 9.98 10.03 2.26
CA GLN A 261 11.18 9.26 1.95
C GLN A 261 10.89 7.76 2.07
N PRO A 262 11.32 6.93 1.11
CA PRO A 262 11.11 5.49 1.17
C PRO A 262 12.03 4.85 2.22
N TYR A 263 11.55 3.77 2.82
CA TYR A 263 12.35 2.85 3.65
C TYR A 263 12.89 1.68 2.82
N ILE A 264 12.20 1.39 1.71
CA ILE A 264 12.59 0.40 0.72
C ILE A 264 12.16 0.91 -0.65
N GLU A 265 13.00 0.67 -1.65
CA GLU A 265 12.70 0.92 -3.05
C GLU A 265 12.67 -0.40 -3.84
N PHE A 266 11.74 -0.52 -4.80
CA PHE A 266 11.60 -1.67 -5.69
C PHE A 266 12.00 -1.34 -7.13
N ALA A 267 12.71 -2.26 -7.77
CA ALA A 267 12.85 -2.34 -9.22
C ALA A 267 12.37 -3.72 -9.69
N PHE A 268 11.39 -3.72 -10.59
CA PHE A 268 10.79 -4.94 -11.14
C PHE A 268 11.27 -5.16 -12.57
N GLU A 269 11.84 -6.33 -12.81
CA GLU A 269 12.06 -6.92 -14.13
C GLU A 269 11.06 -8.07 -14.33
N ASP A 270 11.01 -8.67 -15.52
CA ASP A 270 10.02 -9.70 -15.87
C ASP A 270 9.93 -10.85 -14.87
N THR A 271 11.09 -11.27 -14.32
CA THR A 271 11.19 -12.44 -13.43
C THR A 271 11.98 -12.17 -12.15
N VAL A 272 12.52 -10.96 -12.02
CA VAL A 272 13.43 -10.55 -10.96
C VAL A 272 12.88 -9.33 -10.25
N ILE A 273 12.92 -9.38 -8.92
CA ILE A 273 12.61 -8.26 -8.04
C ILE A 273 13.91 -7.85 -7.38
N GLN A 274 14.32 -6.61 -7.62
CA GLN A 274 15.42 -5.99 -6.89
C GLN A 274 14.85 -5.02 -5.87
N THR A 275 15.35 -5.06 -4.64
CA THR A 275 14.98 -4.09 -3.62
C THR A 275 16.20 -3.49 -2.95
N VAL A 276 16.08 -2.23 -2.54
CA VAL A 276 17.08 -1.54 -1.71
C VAL A 276 16.39 -1.07 -0.45
N GLN A 277 16.71 -1.67 0.69
CA GLN A 277 16.19 -1.25 2.00
C GLN A 277 17.21 -0.38 2.73
N TYR A 278 16.72 0.69 3.33
CA TYR A 278 17.49 1.71 4.05
C TYR A 278 17.51 1.41 5.54
N GLN A 279 18.69 1.38 6.15
CA GLN A 279 18.86 1.08 7.56
C GLN A 279 19.77 2.09 8.27
N ASN A 280 19.46 2.41 9.52
CA ASN A 280 20.28 3.26 10.38
C ASN A 280 21.49 2.50 10.97
N GLU A 281 22.30 3.16 11.80
CA GLU A 281 23.48 2.54 12.45
C GLU A 281 23.13 1.34 13.38
N GLN A 282 21.87 1.22 13.81
CA GLN A 282 21.36 0.10 14.60
C GLN A 282 20.72 -0.99 13.74
N PHE A 283 20.89 -0.96 12.42
CA PHE A 283 20.28 -1.88 11.46
C PHE A 283 18.74 -1.88 11.46
N GLN A 284 18.13 -0.80 11.95
CA GLN A 284 16.68 -0.60 11.91
C GLN A 284 16.30 0.12 10.62
N PRO A 285 15.20 -0.29 9.96
CA PRO A 285 14.66 0.41 8.80
C PRO A 285 14.45 1.90 9.06
N THR A 286 14.84 2.74 8.10
CA THR A 286 14.76 4.20 8.25
C THR A 286 14.57 4.89 6.90
N GLU A 287 14.33 6.20 6.93
CA GLU A 287 14.24 7.04 5.74
C GLU A 287 15.57 7.01 4.97
N LYS A 288 15.50 6.96 3.64
CA LYS A 288 16.64 7.04 2.71
C LYS A 288 17.72 8.01 3.18
N ASN A 289 17.39 9.28 3.43
CA ASN A 289 18.33 10.33 3.82
C ASN A 289 18.99 10.15 5.22
N ARG A 290 18.48 9.24 6.06
CA ARG A 290 19.05 8.89 7.39
C ARG A 290 19.78 7.55 7.38
N ALA A 291 19.83 6.88 6.23
CA ALA A 291 20.46 5.58 6.10
C ALA A 291 21.98 5.65 6.26
N SER A 292 22.53 4.65 6.93
CA SER A 292 23.97 4.37 7.02
C SER A 292 24.32 3.01 6.43
N TYR A 293 23.32 2.15 6.25
CA TYR A 293 23.43 0.86 5.60
C TYR A 293 22.36 0.70 4.51
N PHE A 294 22.76 0.01 3.44
CA PHE A 294 21.91 -0.33 2.30
C PHE A 294 21.88 -1.84 2.15
N VAL A 295 20.68 -2.41 2.18
CA VAL A 295 20.47 -3.84 1.98
C VAL A 295 19.84 -4.05 0.60
N THR A 296 20.66 -4.44 -0.36
CA THR A 296 20.20 -4.80 -1.70
C THR A 296 19.80 -6.27 -1.71
N ARG A 297 18.58 -6.56 -2.16
CA ARG A 297 18.09 -7.93 -2.34
C ARG A 297 17.72 -8.14 -3.79
N THR A 298 18.11 -9.27 -4.35
CA THR A 298 17.71 -9.71 -5.68
C THR A 298 16.99 -11.03 -5.54
N TYR A 299 15.75 -11.08 -6.02
CA TYR A 299 14.91 -12.27 -5.95
C TYR A 299 14.37 -12.64 -7.33
N ASN A 300 14.78 -13.80 -7.84
CA ASN A 300 14.17 -14.38 -9.03
C ASN A 300 13.07 -15.35 -8.60
N PHE A 301 11.81 -14.99 -8.82
CA PHE A 301 10.66 -15.77 -8.34
C PHE A 301 10.35 -17.01 -9.19
N LEU A 302 10.95 -17.15 -10.38
CA LEU A 302 10.84 -18.38 -11.19
C LEU A 302 11.81 -19.48 -10.73
N THR A 303 13.05 -19.09 -10.43
CA THR A 303 14.11 -20.03 -9.99
C THR A 303 14.24 -20.10 -8.46
N ASN A 304 13.49 -19.27 -7.75
CA ASN A 304 13.55 -19.07 -6.29
C ASN A 304 14.96 -18.69 -5.79
N GLN A 305 15.78 -18.06 -6.64
CA GLN A 305 17.12 -17.60 -6.27
C GLN A 305 17.03 -16.27 -5.52
N TYR A 306 17.61 -16.21 -4.33
CA TYR A 306 17.64 -15.04 -3.47
C TYR A 306 19.09 -14.67 -3.14
N ARG A 307 19.45 -13.41 -3.37
CA ARG A 307 20.78 -12.85 -3.05
C ARG A 307 20.61 -11.60 -2.22
N VAL A 308 21.50 -11.42 -1.24
CA VAL A 308 21.52 -10.26 -0.36
C VAL A 308 22.92 -9.68 -0.35
N ASN A 309 23.01 -8.37 -0.52
CA ASN A 309 24.22 -7.59 -0.31
C ASN A 309 23.95 -6.51 0.75
N ARG A 310 24.87 -6.33 1.69
CA ARG A 310 24.78 -5.31 2.73
C ARG A 310 26.01 -4.42 2.65
N MET A 311 25.79 -3.12 2.45
CA MET A 311 26.88 -2.15 2.34
C MET A 311 26.69 -1.04 3.37
N LYS A 312 27.79 -0.67 4.04
CA LYS A 312 27.85 0.54 4.87
C LYS A 312 28.29 1.71 4.00
N GLY A 313 27.63 2.86 4.12
CA GLY A 313 28.03 4.06 3.40
C GLY A 313 27.00 5.18 3.47
N GLY A 314 27.27 6.26 2.75
CA GLY A 314 26.27 7.28 2.43
C GLY A 314 25.63 7.03 1.08
N LEU A 315 24.51 7.71 0.81
CA LEU A 315 23.90 7.72 -0.51
C LEU A 315 24.85 8.36 -1.53
N ASN A 316 25.12 7.64 -2.62
CA ASN A 316 25.86 8.20 -3.74
C ASN A 316 24.94 9.08 -4.61
N ALA A 317 25.53 9.84 -5.53
CA ALA A 317 24.77 10.71 -6.43
C ALA A 317 23.73 9.93 -7.26
N LEU A 318 24.07 8.71 -7.69
CA LEU A 318 23.21 7.84 -8.49
C LEU A 318 21.91 7.41 -7.79
N ALA A 319 21.89 7.41 -6.45
CA ALA A 319 20.68 7.09 -5.71
C ALA A 319 19.60 8.18 -5.81
N TYR A 320 19.99 9.43 -6.09
CA TYR A 320 19.08 10.57 -6.30
C TYR A 320 18.98 11.01 -7.74
N PHE A 321 20.06 10.85 -8.51
CA PHE A 321 20.16 11.20 -9.92
C PHE A 321 20.66 9.99 -10.71
N PRO A 322 19.77 9.05 -11.05
CA PRO A 322 20.17 7.78 -11.66
C PRO A 322 20.79 7.96 -13.05
N TRP A 323 20.59 9.11 -13.69
CA TRP A 323 21.05 9.36 -15.06
C TRP A 323 22.18 10.38 -15.07
N ILE A 324 23.32 9.98 -15.62
CA ILE A 324 24.51 10.82 -15.73
C ILE A 324 24.79 11.08 -17.21
N ASP A 325 24.93 12.35 -17.55
CA ASP A 325 25.45 12.80 -18.83
C ASP A 325 26.84 13.39 -18.59
N ASP A 326 27.87 12.55 -18.78
CA ASP A 326 29.27 12.93 -18.59
C ASP A 326 29.72 13.99 -19.63
N GLU A 327 29.10 14.06 -20.82
CA GLU A 327 29.47 15.04 -21.86
C GLU A 327 29.03 16.46 -21.51
N SER A 328 27.82 16.59 -20.95
CA SER A 328 27.27 17.88 -20.52
C SER A 328 27.51 18.17 -19.03
N GLU A 329 28.21 17.27 -18.32
CA GLU A 329 28.43 17.32 -16.86
C GLU A 329 27.11 17.49 -16.08
N ARG A 330 26.11 16.65 -16.37
CA ARG A 330 24.77 16.74 -15.77
C ARG A 330 24.38 15.46 -15.05
N MET A 331 23.69 15.64 -13.92
CA MET A 331 23.02 14.58 -13.18
C MET A 331 21.52 14.81 -13.27
N MET A 332 20.77 13.80 -13.70
CA MET A 332 19.36 13.93 -14.01
C MET A 332 18.53 12.95 -13.17
N ASN A 333 17.40 13.48 -12.66
CA ASN A 333 16.32 12.70 -12.09
C ASN A 333 15.01 13.16 -12.73
N TYR A 334 14.03 12.26 -12.82
CA TYR A 334 12.72 12.61 -13.32
C TYR A 334 11.59 11.95 -12.55
N HIS A 335 10.44 12.63 -12.52
CA HIS A 335 9.21 12.11 -11.98
C HIS A 335 8.04 12.42 -12.90
N ILE A 336 7.11 11.48 -13.02
CA ILE A 336 5.83 11.67 -13.70
C ILE A 336 4.80 12.00 -12.63
N LEU A 337 4.23 13.19 -12.70
CA LEU A 337 3.29 13.69 -11.69
C LEU A 337 1.91 13.88 -12.32
N TYR A 338 0.85 13.56 -11.58
CA TYR A 338 -0.54 13.80 -12.00
C TYR A 338 -1.22 14.85 -11.09
N PRO A 339 -0.89 16.15 -11.24
CA PRO A 339 -1.44 17.25 -10.44
C PRO A 339 -2.97 17.33 -10.43
N GLU A 340 -3.64 16.84 -11.47
CA GLU A 340 -5.09 16.84 -11.61
C GLU A 340 -5.82 16.04 -10.52
N LEU A 341 -5.12 15.11 -9.86
CA LEU A 341 -5.64 14.29 -8.75
C LEU A 341 -5.53 15.01 -7.39
N THR A 342 -4.85 16.16 -7.34
CA THR A 342 -4.68 16.97 -6.14
C THR A 342 -5.68 18.13 -6.06
N LEU A 343 -5.87 18.67 -4.86
CA LEU A 343 -6.64 19.90 -4.65
C LEU A 343 -5.80 21.16 -4.88
N ASP A 344 -4.49 21.09 -4.64
CA ASP A 344 -3.52 22.19 -4.69
C ASP A 344 -2.82 22.31 -6.05
N LYS A 345 -3.31 21.59 -7.07
CA LYS A 345 -2.75 21.58 -8.43
C LYS A 345 -1.28 21.09 -8.47
N GLY A 346 -0.94 20.18 -7.57
CA GLY A 346 0.36 19.50 -7.50
C GLY A 346 1.43 20.27 -6.73
N LEU A 347 1.08 21.39 -6.10
CA LEU A 347 2.01 22.27 -5.40
C LEU A 347 2.87 21.51 -4.39
N ALA A 348 2.26 20.73 -3.50
CA ALA A 348 2.98 19.95 -2.49
C ALA A 348 3.97 18.96 -3.13
N ALA A 349 3.57 18.29 -4.22
CA ALA A 349 4.46 17.36 -4.92
C ALA A 349 5.64 18.09 -5.58
N PHE A 350 5.38 19.23 -6.22
CA PHE A 350 6.44 20.05 -6.82
C PHE A 350 7.45 20.50 -5.77
N GLU A 351 6.96 21.04 -4.66
CA GLU A 351 7.81 21.43 -3.54
C GLU A 351 8.63 20.25 -3.01
N TYR A 352 7.98 19.12 -2.75
CA TYR A 352 8.63 17.93 -2.21
C TYR A 352 9.82 17.46 -3.06
N TYR A 353 9.63 17.23 -4.37
CA TYR A 353 10.72 16.73 -5.21
C TYR A 353 11.82 17.76 -5.45
N ILE A 354 11.47 19.05 -5.50
CA ILE A 354 12.45 20.13 -5.61
C ILE A 354 13.33 20.17 -4.36
N ARG A 355 12.70 20.16 -3.17
CA ARG A 355 13.42 20.15 -1.89
C ARG A 355 14.27 18.91 -1.74
N ASP A 356 13.71 17.73 -2.01
CA ASP A 356 14.43 16.46 -1.94
C ASP A 356 15.69 16.47 -2.82
N SER A 357 15.58 17.00 -4.03
CA SER A 357 16.69 17.07 -4.99
C SER A 357 17.76 18.10 -4.61
N ILE A 358 17.37 19.31 -4.18
CA ILE A 358 18.34 20.39 -3.87
C ILE A 358 18.97 20.23 -2.48
N GLU A 359 18.26 19.64 -1.53
CA GLU A 359 18.75 19.47 -0.16
C GLU A 359 19.70 18.27 -0.02
N PHE A 360 19.68 17.35 -0.99
CA PHE A 360 20.66 16.28 -1.10
C PHE A 360 22.10 16.84 -1.17
N LYS A 361 23.01 16.24 -0.39
CA LYS A 361 24.43 16.61 -0.38
C LYS A 361 25.23 15.55 -1.14
N ILE A 362 25.74 15.93 -2.31
CA ILE A 362 26.61 15.08 -3.10
C ILE A 362 27.94 14.95 -2.35
N GLN A 363 28.20 13.77 -1.79
CA GLN A 363 29.46 13.46 -1.13
C GLN A 363 30.52 12.92 -2.10
N ASP A 364 30.09 12.48 -3.29
CA ASP A 364 30.96 11.92 -4.31
C ASP A 364 31.75 13.03 -5.00
N ALA A 365 33.08 12.99 -4.86
CA ALA A 365 33.99 13.97 -5.46
C ALA A 365 33.90 13.99 -6.99
N ARG A 366 33.51 12.88 -7.64
CA ARG A 366 33.38 12.80 -9.11
C ARG A 366 32.34 13.78 -9.64
N TYR A 367 31.24 13.96 -8.91
CA TYR A 367 30.07 14.70 -9.39
C TYR A 367 29.91 16.08 -8.73
N LYS A 368 30.95 16.54 -8.02
CA LYS A 368 30.89 17.79 -7.26
C LYS A 368 30.58 19.00 -8.15
N ASP A 369 31.08 18.99 -9.37
CA ASP A 369 30.93 20.09 -10.33
C ASP A 369 29.79 19.84 -11.34
N TYR A 370 29.10 18.70 -11.25
CA TYR A 370 28.00 18.36 -12.17
C TYR A 370 26.76 19.18 -11.83
N THR A 371 26.05 19.62 -12.87
CA THR A 371 24.78 20.32 -12.70
C THR A 371 23.65 19.32 -12.42
N ALA A 372 22.98 19.48 -11.28
CA ALA A 372 21.78 18.70 -10.94
C ALA A 372 20.56 19.21 -11.73
N VAL A 373 19.81 18.29 -12.32
CA VAL A 373 18.64 18.56 -13.14
C VAL A 373 17.49 17.66 -12.70
N LEU A 374 16.36 18.27 -12.35
CA LEU A 374 15.11 17.60 -12.02
C LEU A 374 14.09 17.83 -13.14
N GLN A 375 13.57 16.76 -13.72
CA GLN A 375 12.53 16.80 -14.74
C GLN A 375 11.18 16.34 -14.17
N LEU A 376 10.20 17.23 -14.15
CA LEU A 376 8.85 16.93 -13.67
C LEU A 376 7.89 16.86 -14.87
N PHE A 377 7.46 15.65 -15.22
CA PHE A 377 6.55 15.43 -16.31
C PHE A 377 5.09 15.58 -15.84
N ILE A 378 4.42 16.62 -16.31
CA ILE A 378 3.02 16.93 -15.97
C ILE A 378 2.13 16.95 -17.22
N PRO A 379 0.82 16.69 -17.10
CA PRO A 379 -0.06 16.73 -18.26
C PRO A 379 -0.14 18.14 -18.85
N LYS A 380 -0.28 18.23 -20.17
CA LYS A 380 -0.38 19.52 -20.89
C LYS A 380 -1.39 20.51 -20.27
N LYS A 381 -2.51 20.02 -19.74
CA LYS A 381 -3.54 20.87 -19.10
C LYS A 381 -3.04 21.58 -17.84
N ALA A 382 -2.11 20.98 -17.10
CA ALA A 382 -1.56 21.56 -15.87
C ALA A 382 -0.72 22.83 -16.13
N PHE A 383 -0.20 23.04 -17.34
CA PHE A 383 0.52 24.27 -17.71
C PHE A 383 -0.38 25.51 -17.85
N LEU A 384 -1.68 25.30 -18.09
CA LEU A 384 -2.65 26.39 -18.24
C LEU A 384 -2.93 27.08 -16.90
N ASP A 385 -2.94 26.30 -15.82
CA ASP A 385 -3.28 26.73 -14.47
C ASP A 385 -2.17 26.36 -13.48
N PHE A 386 -0.92 26.59 -13.90
CA PHE A 386 0.27 26.25 -13.11
C PHE A 386 0.39 27.17 -11.88
N PRO A 387 0.53 26.63 -10.65
CA PRO A 387 0.54 27.41 -9.41
C PRO A 387 1.89 28.09 -9.16
N LEU A 388 2.30 29.01 -10.06
CA LEU A 388 3.65 29.61 -10.02
C LEU A 388 3.91 30.43 -8.76
N GLU A 389 2.98 31.32 -8.41
CA GLU A 389 3.18 32.24 -7.28
C GLU A 389 3.14 31.49 -5.94
N ASP A 390 2.26 30.50 -5.81
CA ASP A 390 2.22 29.63 -4.63
C ASP A 390 3.50 28.80 -4.50
N LEU A 391 4.04 28.29 -5.61
CA LEU A 391 5.32 27.57 -5.62
C LEU A 391 6.49 28.47 -5.21
N LYS A 392 6.52 29.72 -5.68
CA LYS A 392 7.54 30.70 -5.24
C LYS A 392 7.42 31.00 -3.74
N ALA A 393 6.19 31.12 -3.23
CA ALA A 393 5.94 31.35 -1.82
C ALA A 393 6.36 30.15 -0.96
N ALA A 394 6.10 28.93 -1.43
CA ALA A 394 6.52 27.69 -0.78
C ALA A 394 8.06 27.54 -0.76
N LEU A 395 8.75 27.99 -1.80
CA LEU A 395 10.20 27.97 -1.95
C LEU A 395 10.88 29.30 -1.57
N ASN A 396 10.34 30.01 -0.58
CA ASN A 396 10.80 31.35 -0.20
C ASN A 396 12.25 31.44 0.31
N ASP A 397 12.84 30.30 0.68
CA ASP A 397 14.22 30.13 1.10
C ASP A 397 15.20 29.91 -0.07
N MET A 398 14.70 29.92 -1.32
CA MET A 398 15.48 29.69 -2.54
C MET A 398 15.39 30.90 -3.47
N THR A 399 16.49 31.20 -4.16
CA THR A 399 16.47 32.19 -5.24
C THR A 399 16.03 31.50 -6.52
N ILE A 400 14.92 31.98 -7.10
CA ILE A 400 14.34 31.43 -8.32
C ILE A 400 14.73 32.32 -9.50
N HIS A 401 15.68 31.84 -10.30
CA HIS A 401 16.00 32.44 -11.59
C HIS A 401 15.12 31.79 -12.65
N GLN A 402 14.19 32.56 -13.22
CA GLN A 402 13.35 32.06 -14.31
C GLN A 402 14.19 31.96 -15.59
N VAL A 403 14.29 30.77 -16.19
CA VAL A 403 15.16 30.58 -17.36
C VAL A 403 14.37 30.40 -18.66
N SER A 404 13.14 29.86 -18.65
CA SER A 404 12.33 29.81 -19.88
C SER A 404 10.88 29.38 -19.64
N ARG A 405 9.93 29.96 -20.38
CA ARG A 405 8.56 29.42 -20.52
C ARG A 405 8.24 29.23 -22.00
N LYS A 406 7.84 28.02 -22.36
CA LYS A 406 7.27 27.64 -23.66
C LYS A 406 5.89 27.03 -23.43
N ASN A 407 5.15 26.79 -24.52
CA ASN A 407 3.77 26.27 -24.44
C ASN A 407 3.68 24.87 -23.81
N ASP A 408 4.78 24.12 -23.76
CA ASP A 408 4.87 22.72 -23.34
C ASP A 408 6.04 22.43 -22.38
N SER A 409 6.67 23.49 -21.86
CA SER A 409 7.73 23.38 -20.86
C SER A 409 7.93 24.66 -20.04
N LEU A 410 8.29 24.50 -18.77
CA LEU A 410 8.66 25.59 -17.88
C LEU A 410 9.94 25.23 -17.13
N THR A 411 10.96 26.07 -17.19
CA THR A 411 12.27 25.79 -16.58
C THR A 411 12.67 26.90 -15.60
N PHE A 412 13.08 26.45 -14.41
CA PHE A 412 13.63 27.27 -13.34
C PHE A 412 15.08 26.86 -13.08
N SER A 413 15.91 27.84 -12.76
CA SER A 413 17.18 27.61 -12.08
C SER A 413 17.01 28.06 -10.63
N LEU A 414 17.16 27.12 -9.70
CA LEU A 414 17.01 27.34 -8.27
C LEU A 414 18.39 27.38 -7.64
N GLU A 415 18.60 28.35 -6.74
CA GLU A 415 19.80 28.47 -5.94
C GLU A 415 19.44 28.52 -4.45
N LYS A 416 20.08 27.65 -3.66
CA LYS A 416 19.97 27.61 -2.20
C LYS A 416 21.37 27.44 -1.63
N GLU A 417 21.86 28.45 -0.92
CA GLU A 417 23.24 28.52 -0.45
C GLU A 417 24.25 28.35 -1.61
N ALA A 418 25.09 27.32 -1.59
CA ALA A 418 26.05 27.01 -2.66
C ALA A 418 25.56 25.93 -3.64
N LYS A 419 24.25 25.58 -3.58
CA LYS A 419 23.68 24.51 -4.39
C LYS A 419 22.79 25.06 -5.48
N HIS A 420 22.90 24.45 -6.65
CA HIS A 420 22.12 24.81 -7.83
C HIS A 420 21.33 23.61 -8.34
N LEU A 421 20.06 23.82 -8.68
CA LEU A 421 19.17 22.82 -9.28
C LEU A 421 18.43 23.42 -10.47
N ILE A 422 18.53 22.78 -11.63
CA ILE A 422 17.69 23.11 -12.78
C ILE A 422 16.42 22.26 -12.70
N VAL A 423 15.26 22.90 -12.58
CA VAL A 423 13.97 22.22 -12.56
C VAL A 423 13.24 22.48 -13.86
N SER A 424 12.87 21.42 -14.58
CA SER A 424 12.13 21.51 -15.84
C SER A 424 10.82 20.77 -15.75
N PHE A 425 9.72 21.50 -15.84
CA PHE A 425 8.39 20.95 -16.06
C PHE A 425 8.20 20.69 -17.55
N ILE A 426 7.80 19.48 -17.92
CA ILE A 426 7.72 19.03 -19.32
C ILE A 426 6.38 18.31 -19.55
N ASP A 427 5.77 18.48 -20.73
CA ASP A 427 4.58 17.69 -21.10
C ASP A 427 4.89 16.18 -21.06
N GLN A 428 4.10 15.42 -20.29
CA GLN A 428 4.18 13.97 -20.18
C GLN A 428 4.21 13.25 -21.54
N LYS A 429 3.57 13.79 -22.58
CA LYS A 429 3.60 13.20 -23.93
C LYS A 429 5.00 13.13 -24.54
N LYS A 430 5.98 13.86 -23.99
CA LYS A 430 7.38 13.77 -24.41
C LYS A 430 8.12 12.59 -23.76
N VAL A 431 7.59 12.00 -22.68
CA VAL A 431 8.12 10.76 -22.08
C VAL A 431 7.89 9.58 -23.02
N SER A 432 6.71 9.48 -23.63
CA SER A 432 6.39 8.40 -24.58
C SER A 432 7.23 8.43 -25.86
N ALA A 433 7.88 9.54 -26.17
CA ALA A 433 8.84 9.64 -27.28
C ALA A 433 10.26 9.19 -26.90
N LYS A 434 10.62 9.20 -25.60
CA LYS A 434 11.92 8.70 -25.09
C LYS A 434 11.86 7.23 -24.67
N ASN A 435 10.76 6.75 -24.10
CA ASN A 435 10.62 5.33 -23.71
C ASN A 435 10.67 4.36 -24.92
N HIS A 436 10.46 4.83 -26.16
CA HIS A 436 10.70 4.01 -27.34
C HIS A 436 12.19 3.80 -27.69
N LEU A 437 13.10 4.57 -27.08
CA LEU A 437 14.55 4.42 -27.23
C LEU A 437 15.18 3.61 -26.08
N ASP A 438 14.61 3.66 -24.88
CA ASP A 438 15.18 3.00 -23.69
C ASP A 438 14.57 1.60 -23.34
N ILE A 439 13.59 1.11 -24.11
CA ILE A 439 13.10 -0.29 -24.01
C ILE A 439 13.93 -1.25 -24.89
N LEU A 440 14.93 -0.75 -25.61
CA LEU A 440 15.79 -1.57 -26.49
C LEU A 440 17.21 -1.84 -25.98
N GLU A 441 17.63 -1.27 -24.85
CA GLU A 441 18.94 -1.59 -24.25
C GLU A 441 18.93 -1.47 -22.72
N ILE A 442 18.36 -2.47 -22.02
CA ILE A 442 18.95 -3.15 -20.83
C ILE A 442 18.54 -4.61 -20.89
#